data_AF-A0A4C1Z1V3-F1
#
_entry.id   AF-A0A4C1Z1V3-F1
#
_cell.length_a   1.000
_cell.length_b   1.000
_cell.length_c   1.000
_cell.angle_alpha   90.00
_cell.angle_beta   90.00
_cell.angle_gamma   90.00
#
_symmetry.space_group_name_H-M   'P 1'
#
loop_
_entity.id
_entity.type
_entity.pdbx_description
1 polymer ?
#
loop_
_entity_poly.entity_id
_entity_poly.type
_entity_poly.pdbx_seq_one_letter_code
_entity_poly.pdbx_strand_id
1 'polypeptide(L)'
;MSVFDPLGLASPVLITGKCMLQDIWRSGIDWDETIEADAHKKWLKWVNDKEAGIDQNTSMHIARPHRGELHVFVDASEKSYAAAVYWRIKLSEHESAVSLIAGKARVAP
;
A
#
# COMPACT_ATOMS: atom_id res chain seq x y z
N MET A 1 -6.55 1.35 -13.23
CA MET A 1 -5.84 2.53 -12.68
C MET A 1 -4.36 2.21 -12.55
N SER A 2 -3.49 2.89 -13.29
CA SER A 2 -2.04 2.76 -13.12
C SER A 2 -1.54 3.97 -12.33
N VAL A 3 -0.97 3.72 -11.14
CA VAL A 3 -0.29 4.74 -10.34
C VAL A 3 1.19 4.36 -10.33
N PHE A 4 2.06 5.32 -10.65
CA PHE A 4 3.49 5.10 -10.59
C PHE A 4 3.95 5.10 -9.13
N ASP A 5 4.10 3.91 -8.57
CA ASP A 5 4.55 3.67 -7.21
C ASP A 5 5.59 2.53 -7.20
N PRO A 6 6.84 2.81 -7.64
CA PRO A 6 7.85 1.78 -7.86
C PRO A 6 8.25 1.04 -6.58
N LEU A 7 8.19 1.71 -5.43
CA LEU A 7 8.49 1.13 -4.13
C LEU A 7 7.24 0.67 -3.37
N GLY A 8 6.04 0.90 -3.90
CA GLY A 8 4.81 0.49 -3.25
C GLY A 8 4.46 1.25 -1.97
N LEU A 9 5.01 2.45 -1.77
CA LEU A 9 4.80 3.25 -0.55
C LEU A 9 3.36 3.77 -0.44
N ALA A 10 2.70 3.98 -1.57
CA ALA A 10 1.29 4.36 -1.62
C ALA A 10 0.35 3.15 -1.55
N SER A 11 0.86 1.91 -1.58
CA SER A 11 0.05 0.68 -1.54
C SER A 11 -0.99 0.65 -0.41
N PRO A 12 -0.69 1.08 0.84
CA PRO A 12 -1.68 1.08 1.93
C PRO A 12 -2.91 1.95 1.66
N VAL A 13 -2.74 3.04 0.92
CA VAL A 13 -3.83 3.96 0.56
C VAL A 13 -4.53 3.51 -0.72
N LEU A 14 -3.74 3.09 -1.71
CA LEU A 14 -4.23 2.70 -3.03
C LEU A 14 -5.03 1.40 -3.03
N ILE A 15 -4.76 0.48 -2.10
CA ILE A 15 -5.47 -0.80 -2.08
C ILE A 15 -6.96 -0.63 -1.86
N THR A 16 -7.35 0.30 -0.98
CA THR A 16 -8.76 0.63 -0.72
C THR A 16 -9.48 1.12 -1.98
N GLY A 17 -8.88 2.06 -2.72
CA GLY A 17 -9.43 2.54 -3.99
C GLY A 17 -9.51 1.44 -5.06
N LYS A 18 -8.52 0.54 -5.11
CA LYS A 18 -8.55 -0.62 -6.01
C LYS A 18 -9.67 -1.59 -5.68
N CYS A 19 -9.92 -1.86 -4.39
CA CYS A 19 -11.06 -2.68 -3.97
C CYS A 19 -12.40 -2.05 -4.37
N MET A 20 -12.57 -0.73 -4.18
CA MET A 20 -13.78 -0.02 -4.62
C MET A 20 -13.98 -0.11 -6.14
N LEU A 21 -12.91 0.04 -6.92
CA LEU A 21 -12.97 -0.11 -8.37
C LEU A 21 -13.35 -1.53 -8.80
N GLN A 22 -12.83 -2.55 -8.11
CA GLN A 22 -13.19 -3.95 -8.35
C GLN A 22 -14.68 -4.19 -8.06
N ASP A 23 -15.22 -3.61 -6.98
CA ASP A 23 -16.64 -3.72 -6.63
C ASP A 23 -17.54 -3.07 -7.70
N ILE A 24 -17.15 -1.89 -8.22
CA ILE A 24 -17.87 -1.20 -9.32
C ILE A 24 -17.83 -2.04 -10.61
N TRP A 25 -16.68 -2.60 -10.96
CA TRP A 25 -16.61 -3.47 -12.15
C TRP A 25 -17.47 -4.73 -12.01
N ARG A 26 -17.55 -5.30 -10.80
CA ARG A 26 -18.40 -6.46 -10.51
C ARG A 26 -19.91 -6.12 -10.55
N SER A 27 -20.31 -4.85 -10.47
CA SER A 27 -21.72 -4.47 -10.60
C SER A 27 -22.21 -4.46 -12.06
N GLY A 28 -21.31 -4.62 -13.04
CA GLY A 28 -21.67 -4.70 -14.46
C GLY A 28 -22.09 -3.35 -15.08
N ILE A 29 -21.75 -2.24 -14.42
CA ILE A 29 -21.98 -0.89 -14.94
C ILE A 29 -21.01 -0.61 -16.09
N ASP A 30 -21.52 0.01 -17.16
CA ASP A 30 -20.70 0.40 -18.30
C ASP A 30 -19.81 1.62 -17.99
N TRP A 31 -18.77 1.81 -18.78
CA TRP A 31 -17.74 2.82 -18.50
C TRP A 31 -18.25 4.27 -18.58
N ASP A 32 -19.33 4.52 -19.31
CA ASP A 32 -19.99 5.81 -19.52
C ASP A 32 -21.25 5.99 -18.66
N GLU A 33 -21.63 4.96 -17.90
CA GLU A 33 -22.78 5.00 -17.02
C GLU A 33 -22.43 5.62 -15.65
N THR A 34 -23.44 6.23 -15.03
CA THR A 34 -23.29 6.82 -13.70
C THR A 34 -23.27 5.71 -12.64
N ILE A 35 -22.23 5.71 -11.80
CA ILE A 35 -22.13 4.77 -10.68
C ILE A 35 -23.19 5.02 -9.60
N GLU A 36 -23.53 3.97 -8.86
CA GLU A 36 -24.47 4.04 -7.73
C GLU A 36 -24.07 5.09 -6.68
N ALA A 37 -25.07 5.74 -6.09
CA ALA A 37 -24.87 6.85 -5.15
C ALA A 37 -24.01 6.46 -3.93
N ASP A 38 -24.14 5.22 -3.45
CA ASP A 38 -23.33 4.69 -2.35
C ASP A 38 -21.85 4.51 -2.73
N ALA A 39 -21.59 3.98 -3.93
CA ALA A 39 -20.23 3.84 -4.46
C ALA A 39 -19.57 5.21 -4.65
N HIS A 40 -20.32 6.18 -5.21
CA HIS A 40 -19.85 7.55 -5.35
C HIS A 40 -19.53 8.21 -4.00
N LYS A 41 -20.40 8.02 -3.00
CA LYS A 41 -20.17 8.54 -1.63
C LYS A 41 -18.92 7.93 -0.98
N LYS A 42 -18.72 6.62 -1.10
CA LYS A 42 -17.52 5.92 -0.61
C LYS A 42 -16.25 6.41 -1.29
N TRP A 43 -16.31 6.58 -2.61
CA TRP A 43 -15.20 7.12 -3.40
C TRP A 43 -14.82 8.53 -2.94
N LEU A 44 -15.80 9.43 -2.83
CA LEU A 44 -15.56 10.80 -2.34
C LEU A 44 -15.02 10.81 -0.91
N LYS A 45 -15.48 9.91 -0.03
CA LYS A 45 -14.94 9.80 1.32
C LYS A 45 -13.45 9.42 1.27
N TRP A 46 -13.08 8.43 0.48
CA TRP A 46 -11.69 7.99 0.35
C TRP A 46 -10.79 9.09 -0.25
N VAL A 47 -11.23 9.78 -1.31
CA VAL A 47 -10.47 10.87 -1.93
C VAL A 47 -10.23 12.05 -0.97
N ASN A 48 -11.21 12.34 -0.11
CA ASN A 48 -11.14 13.45 0.84
C ASN A 48 -10.51 13.04 2.19
N ASP A 49 -10.14 11.78 2.36
CA ASP A 49 -9.53 11.30 3.60
C ASP A 49 -8.08 11.78 3.71
N LYS A 50 -7.88 12.85 4.47
CA LYS A 50 -6.56 13.45 4.70
C LYS A 50 -5.71 12.67 5.70
N GLU A 51 -6.29 11.71 6.42
CA GLU A 51 -5.61 10.88 7.42
C GLU A 51 -5.16 9.52 6.89
N ALA A 52 -5.30 9.28 5.58
CA ALA A 52 -4.69 8.15 4.89
C ALA A 52 -3.15 8.31 4.86
N GLY A 53 -2.54 8.23 6.04
CA GLY A 53 -1.15 8.53 6.29
C GLY A 53 -0.25 7.51 5.60
N ILE A 54 0.39 7.93 4.52
CA ILE A 54 1.65 7.34 4.12
C ILE A 54 2.67 7.88 5.13
N ASP A 55 3.34 7.00 5.85
CA ASP A 55 4.47 7.40 6.68
C ASP A 55 5.52 8.08 5.78
N GLN A 56 5.61 9.41 5.88
CA GLN A 56 6.51 10.22 5.07
C GLN A 56 7.96 10.05 5.52
N ASN A 57 8.21 9.36 6.64
CA ASN A 57 9.52 9.21 7.22
C ASN A 57 10.23 7.94 6.72
N THR A 58 10.19 7.71 5.42
CA THR A 58 10.96 6.64 4.75
C THR A 58 12.42 7.05 4.56
N SER A 59 13.11 7.32 5.67
CA SER A 59 14.57 7.46 5.65
C SER A 59 15.18 6.12 5.27
N MET A 60 15.67 6.00 4.04
CA MET A 60 16.36 4.81 3.56
C MET A 60 17.80 4.82 4.09
N HIS A 61 18.05 4.03 5.13
CA HIS A 61 19.38 3.87 5.69
C HIS A 61 20.20 2.93 4.81
N ILE A 62 20.80 3.48 3.75
CA ILE A 62 21.79 2.79 2.93
C ILE A 62 23.16 2.94 3.59
N ALA A 63 23.33 2.37 4.78
CA ALA A 63 24.68 2.08 5.23
C ALA A 63 25.24 0.94 4.37
N ARG A 64 26.57 0.79 4.29
CA ARG A 64 27.23 -0.43 3.81
C ARG A 64 27.59 -1.32 5.00
N PRO A 65 26.65 -1.88 5.77
CA PRO A 65 27.02 -2.81 6.81
C PRO A 65 27.50 -4.10 6.14
N HIS A 66 28.45 -4.78 6.76
CA HIS A 66 28.90 -6.09 6.30
C HIS A 66 27.80 -7.17 6.39
N ARG A 67 26.67 -6.88 7.05
CA ARG A 67 25.54 -7.80 7.24
C ARG A 67 24.24 -7.02 7.47
N GLY A 68 23.16 -7.40 6.78
CA GLY A 68 21.82 -6.88 7.01
C GLY A 68 20.76 -7.95 6.78
N GLU A 69 19.54 -7.67 7.21
CA GLU A 69 18.42 -8.61 7.24
C GLU A 69 17.23 -8.04 6.46
N LEU A 70 16.58 -8.89 5.68
CA LEU A 70 15.29 -8.59 5.07
C LEU A 70 14.18 -9.21 5.91
N HIS A 71 13.28 -8.37 6.40
CA HIS A 71 12.10 -8.77 7.15
C HIS A 71 10.87 -8.56 6.27
N VAL A 72 10.17 -9.64 5.96
CA VAL A 72 8.97 -9.61 5.10
C VAL A 72 7.75 -9.88 5.96
N PHE A 73 6.82 -8.92 5.97
CA PHE A 73 5.53 -9.06 6.59
C PHE A 73 4.47 -9.20 5.50
N VAL A 74 3.54 -10.13 5.69
CA VAL A 74 2.45 -10.39 4.77
C VAL A 74 1.13 -10.38 5.52
N ASP A 75 0.09 -9.87 4.87
CA ASP A 75 -1.27 -9.91 5.38
C ASP A 75 -2.23 -10.20 4.23
N ALA A 76 -3.32 -10.91 4.53
CA ALA A 76 -4.30 -11.33 3.54
C ALA A 76 -5.71 -11.34 4.12
N SER A 77 -6.65 -10.89 3.30
CA SER A 77 -8.09 -10.87 3.57
C SER A 77 -8.84 -11.34 2.33
N GLU A 78 -10.16 -11.53 2.46
CA GLU A 78 -11.03 -11.87 1.32
C GLU A 78 -11.00 -10.82 0.21
N LYS A 79 -10.68 -9.57 0.52
CA LYS A 79 -10.69 -8.46 -0.46
C LYS A 79 -9.32 -8.17 -1.07
N SER A 80 -8.25 -8.42 -0.33
CA SER A 80 -6.91 -8.02 -0.75
C SER A 80 -5.82 -8.73 0.04
N TYR A 81 -4.63 -8.75 -0.53
CA TYR A 81 -3.42 -9.22 0.13
C TYR A 81 -2.28 -8.24 -0.12
N ALA A 82 -1.37 -8.16 0.85
CA ALA A 82 -0.26 -7.23 0.84
C ALA A 82 1.01 -7.83 1.44
N ALA A 83 2.14 -7.25 1.05
CA ALA A 83 3.44 -7.53 1.62
C ALA A 83 4.21 -6.22 1.84
N ALA A 84 4.94 -6.14 2.95
CA ALA A 84 5.86 -5.05 3.27
C ALA A 84 7.24 -5.63 3.58
N VAL A 85 8.28 -5.06 2.98
CA VAL A 85 9.66 -5.51 3.09
C VAL A 85 10.48 -4.43 3.77
N TYR A 86 11.04 -4.78 4.93
CA TYR A 86 11.91 -3.93 5.70
C TYR A 86 13.36 -4.41 5.60
N TRP A 87 14.27 -3.45 5.38
CA TRP A 87 15.69 -3.65 5.51
C TRP A 87 16.13 -3.26 6.92
N ARG A 88 16.69 -4.21 7.66
CA ARG A 88 17.23 -4.00 9.00
C ARG A 88 18.74 -4.13 8.99
N ILE A 89 19.41 -3.17 9.59
CA ILE A 89 20.86 -3.15 9.76
C ILE A 89 21.21 -2.96 11.23
N LYS A 90 22.25 -3.65 11.69
CA LYS A 90 22.81 -3.45 13.02
C LYS A 90 23.87 -2.35 12.94
N LEU A 91 23.67 -1.25 13.66
CA LEU A 91 24.62 -0.12 13.72
C LEU A 91 25.65 -0.34 14.84
N SER A 92 25.21 -0.90 15.98
CA SER A 92 26.06 -1.29 17.12
C SER A 92 25.41 -2.47 17.87
N GLU A 93 26.04 -2.97 18.95
CA GLU A 93 25.46 -4.06 19.76
C GLU A 93 24.03 -3.79 20.26
N HIS A 94 23.69 -2.52 20.49
CA HIS A 94 22.40 -2.11 21.03
C HIS A 94 21.58 -1.22 20.10
N GLU A 95 22.05 -0.98 18.87
CA GLU A 95 21.41 -0.05 17.95
C GLU A 95 21.18 -0.71 16.59
N SER A 96 19.97 -0.50 16.04
CA SER A 96 19.60 -0.98 14.71
C SER A 96 18.82 0.09 13.98
N ALA A 97 19.05 0.22 12.69
CA ALA A 97 18.23 1.02 11.80
C ALA A 97 17.34 0.09 10.96
N VAL A 98 16.10 0.53 10.72
CA VAL A 98 15.12 -0.18 9.92
C VAL A 98 14.53 0.78 8.91
N SER A 99 14.41 0.35 7.66
CA SER A 99 13.80 1.12 6.59
C SER A 99 12.83 0.25 5.80
N LEU A 100 11.62 0.74 5.55
CA LEU A 100 10.73 0.15 4.56
C LEU A 100 11.37 0.36 3.17
N ILE A 101 11.66 -0.72 2.46
CA ILE A 101 12.31 -0.64 1.13
C ILE A 101 11.35 -0.98 -0.02
N ALA A 102 10.31 -1.76 0.26
CA ALA A 102 9.28 -2.06 -0.73
C ALA A 102 7.97 -2.47 -0.05
N GLY A 103 6.85 -2.05 -0.63
CA GLY A 103 5.52 -2.57 -0.35
C GLY A 103 4.89 -3.10 -1.63
N LYS A 104 3.89 -3.96 -1.50
CA LYS A 104 3.01 -4.30 -2.61
C LYS A 104 1.66 -4.75 -2.08
N ALA A 105 0.59 -4.22 -2.64
CA ALA A 105 -0.77 -4.68 -2.36
C ALA A 105 -1.53 -4.97 -3.66
N ARG A 106 -2.39 -6.00 -3.63
CA ARG A 106 -3.24 -6.42 -4.74
C ARG A 106 -4.63 -6.79 -4.22
N VAL A 107 -5.64 -6.53 -5.04
CA VAL A 107 -6.99 -7.03 -4.80
C VAL A 107 -6.97 -8.56 -4.91
N ALA A 108 -7.80 -9.22 -4.12
CA ALA A 108 -8.04 -10.65 -4.26
C ALA A 108 -8.66 -10.93 -5.64
N PRO A 109 -8.33 -12.06 -6.28
CA PRO A 109 -8.93 -12.45 -7.56
C PRO A 109 -10.47 -12.39 -7.56
#